data_AF-A0A1D3RRH5-F1
#
_entry.id   AF-A0A1D3RRH5-F1
#
_cell.length_a   1.000
_cell.length_b   1.000
_cell.length_c   1.000
_cell.angle_alpha   90.00
_cell.angle_beta   90.00
_cell.angle_gamma   90.00
#
_symmetry.space_group_name_H-M   'P 1'
#
loop_
_entity.id
_entity.type
_entity.pdbx_description
1 polymer ?
#
loop_
_entity_poly.entity_id
_entity_poly.type
_entity_poly.pdbx_seq_one_letter_code
_entity_poly.pdbx_strand_id
1 'polypeptide(L)'
;MMKTYFWLAVHFFSSFWMIQNIEICDFSRESLDVALTNDKSVIGNNSNEENHSDNNIKHCVKFTKGFEIFTFICPKGNNNDNYNGIEIRPVQCFEKVRINGKEENLKDVLKGVITENKETDTSIIRKAFIPPTIYNDMSFECSCDNSLTIKDNTIGARGIMRVHLKKNKIFGCDFNYDASETKFSNGKSAFTNFYDNQAIDLNRSTVCNTEVNAKEVYLGLVCPEGYEMYPENCFEYVLFESNVVRINELIKHDVKLHIEKNKHTHMSFASFTLNPNENPKSFSCQCIKKNANSFPLIANIMFSNYESYSFNYHVTYLILISIILISYI
;
A
#
# COMPACT_ATOMS: atom_id res chain seq x y z
N MET A 1 28.47 -1.64 -33.52
CA MET A 1 27.02 -1.38 -33.35
C MET A 1 26.39 -2.43 -32.44
N MET A 2 26.90 -2.59 -31.20
CA MET A 2 26.50 -3.67 -30.29
C MET A 2 26.95 -3.38 -28.84
N LYS A 3 26.69 -2.15 -28.35
CA LYS A 3 27.00 -1.76 -26.95
C LYS A 3 25.84 -1.06 -26.23
N THR A 4 24.71 -0.84 -26.89
CA THR A 4 23.57 -0.08 -26.36
C THR A 4 22.48 -0.93 -25.69
N TYR A 5 22.56 -2.26 -25.74
CA TYR A 5 21.53 -3.13 -25.15
C TYR A 5 21.84 -3.64 -23.73
N PHE A 6 23.03 -3.36 -23.18
CA PHE A 6 23.41 -3.86 -21.86
C PHE A 6 23.00 -2.94 -20.69
N TRP A 7 22.58 -1.71 -20.97
CA TRP A 7 22.16 -0.74 -19.94
C TRP A 7 20.63 -0.66 -19.74
N LEU A 8 19.83 -1.29 -20.60
CA LEU A 8 18.36 -1.30 -20.48
C LEU A 8 17.81 -2.43 -19.61
N ALA A 9 18.62 -3.44 -19.28
CA ALA A 9 18.18 -4.59 -18.50
C ALA A 9 18.34 -4.43 -16.97
N VAL A 10 18.97 -3.35 -16.50
CA VAL A 10 19.26 -3.13 -15.06
C VAL A 10 18.21 -2.27 -14.35
N HIS A 11 17.33 -1.59 -15.09
CA HIS A 11 16.35 -0.66 -14.48
C HIS A 11 14.97 -1.25 -14.13
N PHE A 12 14.70 -2.53 -14.44
CA PHE A 12 13.40 -3.15 -14.14
C PHE A 12 13.33 -3.90 -12.80
N PHE A 13 14.46 -4.08 -12.09
CA PHE A 13 14.52 -4.93 -10.88
C PHE A 13 14.76 -4.19 -9.55
N SER A 14 14.85 -2.85 -9.52
CA SER A 14 15.27 -2.14 -8.30
C SER A 14 14.14 -1.57 -7.42
N SER A 15 12.86 -1.67 -7.82
CA SER A 15 11.77 -1.02 -7.07
C SER A 15 11.36 -1.74 -5.78
N PHE A 16 11.80 -2.98 -5.58
CA PHE A 16 11.42 -3.80 -4.41
C PHE A 16 12.49 -3.89 -3.31
N TRP A 17 13.71 -3.38 -3.53
CA TRP A 17 14.84 -3.62 -2.61
C TRP A 17 14.88 -2.72 -1.36
N MET A 18 13.94 -1.78 -1.19
CA MET A 18 13.92 -0.86 -0.04
C MET A 18 12.75 -1.06 0.93
N ILE A 19 11.95 -2.13 0.81
CA ILE A 19 10.80 -2.38 1.69
C ILE A 19 11.03 -3.67 2.49
N GLN A 20 11.18 -3.53 3.82
CA GLN A 20 11.48 -4.65 4.73
C GLN A 20 10.22 -5.36 5.29
N ASN A 21 9.02 -4.81 5.08
CA ASN A 21 7.77 -5.40 5.57
C ASN A 21 7.14 -6.27 4.48
N ILE A 22 7.36 -7.59 4.57
CA ILE A 22 6.77 -8.59 3.67
C ILE A 22 5.73 -9.40 4.45
N GLU A 23 4.47 -9.24 4.10
CA GLU A 23 3.36 -10.02 4.64
C GLU A 23 3.07 -11.22 3.74
N ILE A 24 3.06 -12.43 4.30
CA ILE A 24 2.92 -13.67 3.53
C ILE A 24 1.64 -14.41 3.93
N CYS A 25 0.87 -14.83 2.93
CA CYS A 25 -0.18 -15.85 3.03
C CYS A 25 0.20 -17.02 2.12
N ASP A 26 0.74 -18.09 2.73
CA ASP A 26 1.19 -19.28 2.02
C ASP A 26 0.21 -20.44 2.22
N PHE A 27 -0.64 -20.68 1.22
CA PHE A 27 -1.65 -21.73 1.24
C PHE A 27 -1.09 -23.11 0.87
N SER A 28 0.23 -23.28 0.82
CA SER A 28 0.90 -24.57 0.60
C SER A 28 1.58 -25.14 1.84
N ARG A 29 1.43 -24.48 3.01
CA ARG A 29 2.19 -24.82 4.22
C ARG A 29 1.38 -24.67 5.50
N GLU A 30 1.80 -25.46 6.50
CA GLU A 30 1.38 -25.34 7.90
C GLU A 30 -0.15 -25.31 8.08
N SER A 31 -0.64 -24.38 8.90
CA SER A 31 -2.06 -24.22 9.24
C SER A 31 -2.91 -23.65 8.09
N LEU A 32 -2.26 -23.11 7.05
CA LEU A 32 -2.92 -22.54 5.87
C LEU A 32 -2.92 -23.50 4.68
N ASP A 33 -2.30 -24.67 4.79
CA ASP A 33 -2.29 -25.66 3.72
C ASP A 33 -3.73 -26.02 3.30
N VAL A 34 -4.00 -25.89 2.00
CA VAL A 34 -5.32 -26.20 1.40
C VAL A 34 -5.40 -27.59 0.81
N ALA A 35 -4.36 -28.42 0.99
CA ALA A 35 -4.40 -29.84 0.67
C ALA A 35 -5.58 -30.55 1.35
N LEU A 36 -5.84 -31.77 0.89
CA LEU A 36 -6.84 -32.66 1.49
C LEU A 36 -6.57 -32.81 3.00
N THR A 37 -7.54 -32.43 3.81
CA THR A 37 -7.48 -32.60 5.26
C THR A 37 -7.89 -34.03 5.62
N ASN A 38 -7.17 -34.67 6.55
CA ASN A 38 -7.52 -35.99 7.09
C ASN A 38 -8.79 -35.97 7.98
N ASP A 39 -9.42 -34.80 8.13
CA ASP A 39 -10.71 -34.67 8.81
C ASP A 39 -11.76 -35.27 7.88
N LYS A 40 -12.17 -36.51 8.18
CA LYS A 40 -13.24 -37.23 7.50
C LYS A 40 -14.52 -36.39 7.48
N SER A 41 -14.70 -35.55 6.47
CA SER A 41 -16.03 -35.10 6.08
C SER A 41 -16.74 -36.32 5.51
N VAL A 42 -17.38 -37.09 6.38
CA VAL A 42 -18.19 -38.25 6.00
C VAL A 42 -19.28 -37.71 5.07
N ILE A 43 -19.16 -38.00 3.77
CA ILE A 43 -20.30 -37.90 2.84
C ILE A 43 -21.26 -39.01 3.26
N GLY A 44 -22.04 -38.72 4.29
CA GLY A 44 -23.12 -39.56 4.74
C GLY A 44 -24.32 -39.28 3.85
N ASN A 45 -24.70 -40.27 3.04
CA ASN A 45 -26.04 -40.33 2.48
C ASN A 45 -27.04 -40.43 3.65
N ASN A 46 -27.47 -39.31 4.19
CA ASN A 46 -28.76 -39.16 4.86
C ASN A 46 -29.11 -37.68 4.98
N SER A 47 -30.27 -37.37 4.42
CA SER A 47 -31.09 -36.17 4.60
C SER A 47 -30.82 -35.36 5.87
N ASN A 48 -30.32 -34.14 5.70
CA ASN A 48 -30.95 -32.89 6.14
C ASN A 48 -30.04 -31.72 5.72
N GLU A 49 -30.54 -30.89 4.81
CA GLU A 49 -29.99 -29.57 4.50
C GLU A 49 -30.11 -28.70 5.75
N GLU A 50 -29.06 -28.59 6.56
CA GLU A 50 -28.85 -27.46 7.47
C GLU A 50 -27.42 -27.56 8.05
N ASN A 51 -26.62 -26.52 7.80
CA ASN A 51 -25.23 -26.30 8.23
C ASN A 51 -24.13 -27.02 7.42
N HIS A 52 -23.93 -26.56 6.18
CA HIS A 52 -22.62 -26.68 5.52
C HIS A 52 -21.63 -25.80 6.28
N SER A 53 -20.97 -26.37 7.28
CA SER A 53 -20.09 -25.65 8.19
C SER A 53 -18.93 -24.99 7.44
N ASP A 54 -18.59 -23.76 7.81
CA ASP A 54 -17.35 -23.03 7.45
C ASP A 54 -16.04 -23.75 7.86
N ASN A 55 -16.12 -25.00 8.35
CA ASN A 55 -15.04 -25.74 8.98
C ASN A 55 -13.84 -26.08 8.06
N ASN A 56 -13.98 -25.98 6.73
CA ASN A 56 -12.89 -26.24 5.77
C ASN A 56 -12.40 -24.99 5.02
N ILE A 57 -12.51 -23.81 5.65
CA ILE A 57 -11.97 -22.55 5.12
C ILE A 57 -10.74 -22.14 5.94
N LYS A 58 -9.64 -21.82 5.26
CA LYS A 58 -8.40 -21.32 5.87
C LYS A 58 -8.30 -19.81 5.68
N HIS A 59 -8.33 -19.04 6.76
CA HIS A 59 -8.27 -17.59 6.68
C HIS A 59 -6.86 -17.06 6.97
N CYS A 60 -6.31 -16.29 6.03
CA CYS A 60 -5.14 -15.45 6.26
C CYS A 60 -5.59 -13.99 6.30
N VAL A 61 -5.74 -13.43 7.50
CA VAL A 61 -6.22 -12.05 7.68
C VAL A 61 -5.05 -11.14 7.98
N LYS A 62 -4.94 -10.03 7.24
CA LYS A 62 -3.88 -9.03 7.40
C LYS A 62 -4.49 -7.64 7.57
N PHE A 63 -3.80 -6.76 8.28
CA PHE A 63 -4.17 -5.37 8.50
C PHE A 63 -2.99 -4.49 8.12
N THR A 64 -3.22 -3.42 7.35
CA THR A 64 -2.15 -2.54 6.90
C THR A 64 -2.61 -1.10 6.76
N LYS A 65 -1.66 -0.19 6.95
CA LYS A 65 -1.74 1.23 6.57
C LYS A 65 -1.01 1.46 5.24
N GLY A 66 -0.75 0.44 4.43
CA GLY A 66 0.03 0.56 3.20
C GLY A 66 1.52 0.82 3.45
N PHE A 67 2.25 1.07 2.36
CA PHE A 67 3.71 1.05 2.31
C PHE A 67 4.32 -0.34 2.61
N GLU A 68 3.65 -1.41 2.18
CA GLU A 68 4.02 -2.79 2.50
C GLU A 68 3.86 -3.72 1.30
N ILE A 69 4.58 -4.84 1.30
CA ILE A 69 4.49 -5.84 0.24
C ILE A 69 3.75 -7.06 0.76
N PHE A 70 2.70 -7.46 0.04
CA PHE A 70 1.95 -8.68 0.30
C PHE A 70 2.38 -9.77 -0.68
N THR A 71 2.50 -11.00 -0.19
CA THR A 71 2.79 -12.20 -0.96
C THR A 71 1.68 -13.22 -0.74
N PHE A 72 1.04 -13.63 -1.83
CA PHE A 72 0.03 -14.68 -1.86
C PHE A 72 0.61 -15.88 -2.61
N ILE A 73 0.66 -17.04 -1.95
CA ILE A 73 1.19 -18.28 -2.53
C ILE A 73 0.08 -19.31 -2.54
N CYS A 74 -0.16 -19.90 -3.72
CA CYS A 74 -1.14 -20.97 -3.93
C CYS A 74 -0.45 -22.13 -4.67
N PRO A 75 -0.62 -23.40 -4.24
CA PRO A 75 -0.02 -24.54 -4.94
C PRO A 75 -0.55 -24.72 -6.37
N LYS A 76 0.20 -25.44 -7.21
CA LYS A 76 -0.21 -25.82 -8.58
C LYS A 76 -0.71 -27.25 -8.62
N GLY A 77 -1.80 -27.49 -9.36
CA GLY A 77 -2.40 -28.81 -9.53
C GLY A 77 -1.61 -29.79 -10.41
N ASN A 78 -0.65 -29.32 -11.21
CA ASN A 78 -0.10 -30.12 -12.32
C ASN A 78 0.74 -31.34 -11.89
N ASN A 79 1.27 -31.36 -10.67
CA ASN A 79 2.26 -32.37 -10.22
C ASN A 79 1.85 -33.11 -8.93
N ASN A 80 0.70 -32.77 -8.34
CA ASN A 80 0.25 -33.34 -7.08
C ASN A 80 -1.27 -33.47 -7.12
N ASP A 81 -1.74 -34.71 -7.04
CA ASP A 81 -3.15 -35.06 -7.13
C ASP A 81 -4.00 -34.50 -5.98
N ASN A 82 -3.35 -34.07 -4.89
CA ASN A 82 -3.99 -33.35 -3.80
C ASN A 82 -4.42 -31.91 -4.17
N TYR A 83 -4.10 -31.42 -5.38
CA TYR A 83 -4.43 -30.08 -5.85
C TYR A 83 -5.03 -30.03 -7.27
N ASN A 84 -5.53 -31.15 -7.80
CA ASN A 84 -5.97 -31.24 -9.20
C ASN A 84 -7.04 -30.20 -9.61
N GLY A 85 -7.92 -29.80 -8.68
CA GLY A 85 -8.98 -28.82 -8.88
C GLY A 85 -8.69 -27.45 -8.28
N ILE A 86 -7.42 -27.11 -8.00
CA ILE A 86 -7.07 -25.85 -7.34
C ILE A 86 -7.19 -24.64 -8.28
N GLU A 87 -7.80 -23.56 -7.78
CA GLU A 87 -7.98 -22.32 -8.53
C GLU A 87 -7.71 -21.07 -7.69
N ILE A 88 -7.19 -20.02 -8.32
CA ILE A 88 -7.09 -18.69 -7.69
C ILE A 88 -8.28 -17.84 -8.15
N ARG A 89 -8.96 -17.17 -7.22
CA ARG A 89 -10.06 -16.25 -7.53
C ARG A 89 -9.91 -14.91 -6.77
N PRO A 90 -9.83 -13.75 -7.45
CA PRO A 90 -9.78 -13.59 -8.92
C PRO A 90 -8.50 -14.19 -9.53
N VAL A 91 -8.59 -14.68 -10.77
CA VAL A 91 -7.47 -15.37 -11.46
C VAL A 91 -6.20 -14.50 -11.50
N GLN A 92 -6.37 -13.19 -11.66
CA GLN A 92 -5.29 -12.21 -11.73
C GLN A 92 -5.01 -11.55 -10.37
N CYS A 93 -5.30 -12.17 -9.22
CA CYS A 93 -4.87 -11.60 -7.94
C CYS A 93 -3.36 -11.30 -7.96
N PHE A 94 -2.85 -10.11 -7.64
CA PHE A 94 -3.49 -8.92 -7.07
C PHE A 94 -3.88 -7.82 -8.07
N GLU A 95 -3.70 -8.01 -9.38
CA GLU A 95 -4.18 -7.05 -10.39
C GLU A 95 -5.69 -6.84 -10.26
N LYS A 96 -6.43 -7.94 -10.07
CA LYS A 96 -7.84 -7.91 -9.67
C LYS A 96 -8.02 -8.51 -8.29
N VAL A 97 -8.87 -7.88 -7.48
CA VAL A 97 -9.21 -8.34 -6.14
C VAL A 97 -10.72 -8.30 -5.93
N ARG A 98 -11.23 -9.07 -4.97
CA ARG A 98 -12.65 -9.00 -4.60
C ARG A 98 -12.85 -7.94 -3.52
N ILE A 99 -13.62 -6.90 -3.81
CA ILE A 99 -14.03 -5.86 -2.85
C ILE A 99 -15.56 -5.86 -2.80
N ASN A 100 -16.13 -6.03 -1.60
CA ASN A 100 -17.58 -6.09 -1.40
C ASN A 100 -18.29 -7.07 -2.36
N GLY A 101 -17.68 -8.24 -2.60
CA GLY A 101 -18.21 -9.28 -3.47
C GLY A 101 -17.97 -9.09 -4.97
N LYS A 102 -17.43 -7.95 -5.43
CA LYS A 102 -17.18 -7.67 -6.85
C LYS A 102 -15.69 -7.72 -7.16
N GLU A 103 -15.33 -8.18 -8.36
CA GLU A 103 -13.96 -8.09 -8.86
C GLU A 103 -13.66 -6.67 -9.33
N GLU A 104 -12.63 -6.06 -8.75
CA GLU A 104 -12.17 -4.72 -9.07
C GLU A 104 -10.69 -4.76 -9.43
N ASN A 105 -10.27 -3.93 -10.39
CA ASN A 105 -8.85 -3.72 -10.64
C ASN A 105 -8.25 -2.91 -9.49
N LEU A 106 -7.25 -3.48 -8.82
CA LEU A 106 -6.67 -2.88 -7.61
C LEU A 106 -5.96 -1.56 -7.90
N LYS A 107 -5.41 -1.36 -9.12
CA LYS A 107 -4.77 -0.10 -9.53
C LYS A 107 -5.77 1.04 -9.69
N ASP A 108 -7.01 0.73 -10.09
CA ASP A 108 -8.09 1.73 -10.17
C ASP A 108 -8.62 2.09 -8.78
N VAL A 109 -8.43 1.21 -7.79
CA VAL A 109 -8.87 1.44 -6.41
C VAL A 109 -7.80 2.17 -5.61
N LEU A 110 -6.52 1.81 -5.81
CA LEU A 110 -5.37 2.39 -5.12
C LEU A 110 -4.29 2.79 -6.13
N LYS A 111 -4.09 4.09 -6.27
CA LYS A 111 -3.06 4.67 -7.14
C LYS A 111 -1.66 4.30 -6.62
N GLY A 112 -0.80 3.77 -7.49
CA GLY A 112 0.57 3.35 -7.16
C GLY A 112 0.73 1.90 -6.71
N VAL A 113 -0.26 1.04 -6.97
CA VAL A 113 -0.13 -0.41 -6.75
C VAL A 113 0.79 -1.03 -7.80
N ILE A 114 1.79 -1.78 -7.34
CA ILE A 114 2.70 -2.54 -8.18
C ILE A 114 2.51 -4.02 -7.90
N THR A 115 2.27 -4.80 -8.94
CA THR A 115 2.04 -6.24 -8.85
C THR A 115 3.15 -7.01 -9.56
N GLU A 116 3.63 -8.08 -8.94
CA GLU A 116 4.58 -9.02 -9.54
C GLU A 116 3.97 -10.42 -9.51
N ASN A 117 4.09 -11.15 -10.61
CA ASN A 117 3.57 -12.50 -10.76
C ASN A 117 4.71 -13.44 -11.10
N LYS A 118 4.84 -14.53 -10.37
CA LYS A 118 5.83 -15.58 -10.61
C LYS A 118 5.16 -16.95 -10.50
N GLU A 119 5.50 -17.84 -11.41
CA GLU A 119 5.11 -19.25 -11.31
C GLU A 119 6.36 -20.12 -11.19
N THR A 120 6.26 -21.14 -10.34
CA THR A 120 7.23 -22.24 -10.26
C THR A 120 6.55 -23.53 -10.73
N ASP A 121 7.26 -24.66 -10.64
CA ASP A 121 6.71 -25.97 -10.94
C ASP A 121 5.65 -26.42 -9.91
N THR A 122 5.70 -25.87 -8.69
CA THR A 122 4.87 -26.30 -7.56
C THR A 122 3.88 -25.25 -7.09
N SER A 123 4.08 -23.97 -7.43
CA SER A 123 3.33 -22.87 -6.83
C SER A 123 3.17 -21.68 -7.75
N ILE A 124 2.07 -20.97 -7.58
CA ILE A 124 1.80 -19.65 -8.13
C ILE A 124 2.05 -18.63 -7.01
N ILE A 125 2.94 -17.68 -7.25
CA ILE A 125 3.36 -16.65 -6.31
C ILE A 125 2.93 -15.30 -6.88
N ARG A 126 2.08 -14.60 -6.14
CA ARG A 126 1.58 -13.26 -6.48
C ARG A 126 2.09 -12.30 -5.43
N LYS A 127 2.61 -11.14 -5.83
CA LYS A 127 3.03 -10.08 -4.93
C LYS A 127 2.37 -8.77 -5.29
N ALA A 128 2.07 -7.96 -4.28
CA ALA A 128 1.62 -6.60 -4.46
C ALA A 128 2.29 -5.66 -3.45
N PHE A 129 2.86 -4.57 -3.94
CA PHE A 129 3.10 -3.40 -3.13
C PHE A 129 1.79 -2.64 -2.96
N ILE A 130 1.36 -2.45 -1.71
CA ILE A 130 0.21 -1.64 -1.36
C ILE A 130 0.72 -0.24 -0.97
N PRO A 131 0.48 0.80 -1.78
CA PRO A 131 0.92 2.16 -1.49
C PRO A 131 0.13 2.78 -0.32
N PRO A 132 0.60 3.88 0.27
CA PRO A 132 -0.13 4.57 1.33
C PRO A 132 -1.39 5.32 0.84
N THR A 133 -1.82 5.17 -0.43
CA THR A 133 -2.91 5.93 -1.08
C THR A 133 -4.32 5.48 -0.70
N ILE A 134 -4.46 4.82 0.44
CA ILE A 134 -5.73 4.31 0.98
C ILE A 134 -6.59 5.49 1.47
N TYR A 135 -7.62 5.88 0.72
CA TYR A 135 -8.44 7.06 1.00
C TYR A 135 -9.61 6.81 1.97
N ASN A 136 -10.02 5.54 2.15
CA ASN A 136 -11.04 5.11 3.12
C ASN A 136 -10.72 3.70 3.64
N ASP A 137 -11.28 3.37 4.81
CA ASP A 137 -11.20 2.01 5.35
C ASP A 137 -11.93 1.05 4.39
N MET A 138 -11.25 -0.01 3.96
CA MET A 138 -11.80 -1.03 3.08
C MET A 138 -11.12 -2.39 3.32
N SER A 139 -11.62 -3.45 2.68
CA SER A 139 -10.91 -4.72 2.61
C SER A 139 -11.07 -5.36 1.26
N PHE A 140 -10.03 -6.06 0.81
CA PHE A 140 -10.11 -6.89 -0.38
C PHE A 140 -9.74 -8.34 -0.09
N GLU A 141 -10.16 -9.23 -0.97
CA GLU A 141 -9.97 -10.67 -0.84
C GLU A 141 -9.43 -11.30 -2.11
N CYS A 142 -8.58 -12.30 -1.93
CA CYS A 142 -8.28 -13.31 -2.94
C CYS A 142 -8.37 -14.70 -2.29
N SER A 143 -8.81 -15.68 -3.06
CA SER A 143 -8.90 -17.07 -2.60
C SER A 143 -8.01 -18.00 -3.39
N CYS A 144 -7.42 -18.97 -2.69
CA CYS A 144 -6.78 -20.17 -3.23
C CYS A 144 -7.72 -21.34 -2.91
N ASP A 145 -8.53 -21.74 -3.87
CA ASP A 145 -9.66 -22.65 -3.67
C ASP A 145 -9.34 -24.04 -4.17
N ASN A 146 -9.19 -25.00 -3.26
CA ASN A 146 -8.96 -26.41 -3.57
C ASN A 146 -10.22 -27.27 -3.33
N SER A 147 -11.39 -26.65 -3.12
CA SER A 147 -12.63 -27.36 -2.79
C SER A 147 -13.19 -28.23 -3.92
N LEU A 148 -12.66 -28.09 -5.14
CA LEU A 148 -13.00 -28.94 -6.28
C LEU A 148 -12.10 -30.19 -6.38
N THR A 149 -11.06 -30.30 -5.54
CA THR A 149 -10.24 -31.51 -5.46
C THR A 149 -10.89 -32.52 -4.53
N ILE A 150 -11.24 -33.70 -5.07
CA ILE A 150 -11.85 -34.80 -4.34
C ILE A 150 -10.97 -36.05 -4.49
N LYS A 151 -10.58 -36.64 -3.37
CA LYS A 151 -9.79 -37.87 -3.33
C LYS A 151 -10.04 -38.61 -2.02
N ASP A 152 -10.18 -39.94 -2.06
CA ASP A 152 -10.40 -40.79 -0.88
C ASP A 152 -11.52 -40.31 0.06
N ASN A 153 -12.63 -39.81 -0.52
CA ASN A 153 -13.78 -39.18 0.18
C ASN A 153 -13.42 -37.94 1.03
N THR A 154 -12.28 -37.31 0.76
CA THR A 154 -11.88 -36.03 1.33
C THR A 154 -11.92 -34.94 0.26
N ILE A 155 -12.22 -33.72 0.71
CA ILE A 155 -12.34 -32.53 -0.14
C ILE A 155 -11.27 -31.54 0.28
N GLY A 156 -10.58 -30.94 -0.69
CA GLY A 156 -9.59 -29.89 -0.43
C GLY A 156 -10.20 -28.68 0.27
N ALA A 157 -9.37 -27.91 0.98
CA ALA A 157 -9.84 -26.72 1.68
C ALA A 157 -9.91 -25.49 0.77
N ARG A 158 -10.60 -24.44 1.22
CA ARG A 158 -10.57 -23.13 0.56
C ARG A 158 -9.77 -22.13 1.39
N GLY A 159 -8.67 -21.64 0.85
CA GLY A 159 -7.87 -20.56 1.43
C GLY A 159 -8.42 -19.19 1.04
N ILE A 160 -8.59 -18.29 2.01
CA ILE A 160 -9.02 -16.90 1.78
C ILE A 160 -8.00 -15.98 2.44
N MET A 161 -7.31 -15.19 1.62
CA MET A 161 -6.54 -14.04 2.09
C MET A 161 -7.44 -12.82 2.10
N ARG A 162 -7.58 -12.19 3.27
CA ARG A 162 -8.33 -10.95 3.44
C ARG A 162 -7.39 -9.87 3.98
N VAL A 163 -7.25 -8.78 3.23
CA VAL A 163 -6.41 -7.65 3.61
C VAL A 163 -7.30 -6.48 3.97
N HIS A 164 -7.23 -6.04 5.22
CA HIS A 164 -7.87 -4.83 5.72
C HIS A 164 -6.95 -3.63 5.53
N LEU A 165 -7.45 -2.65 4.79
CA LEU A 165 -6.77 -1.42 4.45
C LEU A 165 -7.32 -0.30 5.32
N LYS A 166 -6.44 0.31 6.12
CA LYS A 166 -6.78 1.46 6.95
C LYS A 166 -6.54 2.75 6.17
N LYS A 167 -7.51 3.66 6.23
CA LYS A 167 -7.38 5.02 5.68
C LYS A 167 -6.11 5.70 6.16
N ASN A 168 -5.43 6.37 5.24
CA ASN A 168 -4.26 7.20 5.49
C ASN A 168 -4.51 8.68 5.26
N LYS A 169 -3.52 9.45 5.75
CA LYS A 169 -3.29 10.83 5.39
C LYS A 169 -1.86 10.93 4.83
N ILE A 170 -1.74 11.25 3.55
CA ILE A 170 -0.48 11.50 2.87
C ILE A 170 -0.25 13.00 2.86
N PHE A 171 0.85 13.43 3.48
CA PHE A 171 1.33 14.79 3.41
C PHE A 171 2.09 15.00 2.10
N GLY A 172 1.44 15.66 1.15
CA GLY A 172 2.10 16.14 -0.04
C GLY A 172 1.09 16.48 -1.12
N CYS A 173 1.49 16.31 -2.38
CA CYS A 173 0.78 16.90 -3.52
C CYS A 173 0.57 15.84 -4.61
N ASP A 174 -0.70 15.61 -4.97
CA ASP A 174 -1.06 14.89 -6.19
C ASP A 174 -1.41 15.88 -7.29
N PHE A 175 -0.48 16.11 -8.23
CA PHE A 175 -0.70 16.96 -9.40
C PHE A 175 -1.27 16.18 -10.60
N ASN A 176 -1.67 14.93 -10.41
CA ASN A 176 -2.28 14.12 -11.45
C ASN A 176 -3.59 13.49 -10.95
N TYR A 177 -4.38 14.24 -10.18
CA TYR A 177 -5.69 13.79 -9.75
C TYR A 177 -6.67 13.95 -10.91
N ASP A 178 -7.41 12.89 -11.22
CA ASP A 178 -8.45 12.92 -12.25
C ASP A 178 -9.82 13.03 -11.58
N ALA A 179 -10.42 14.22 -11.62
CA ALA A 179 -11.73 14.46 -11.05
C ALA A 179 -12.87 13.81 -11.88
N SER A 180 -12.61 13.50 -13.14
CA SER A 180 -13.58 12.88 -14.07
C SER A 180 -13.71 11.38 -13.89
N GLU A 181 -12.71 10.73 -13.29
CA GLU A 181 -12.71 9.30 -13.03
C GLU A 181 -13.70 8.97 -11.90
N THR A 182 -14.80 8.29 -12.26
CA THR A 182 -15.92 8.01 -11.34
C THR A 182 -15.52 7.34 -10.02
N LYS A 183 -14.42 6.59 -9.99
CA LYS A 183 -13.88 5.95 -8.78
C LYS A 183 -13.19 6.95 -7.83
N PHE A 184 -12.57 8.00 -8.35
CA PHE A 184 -11.94 9.09 -7.59
C PHE A 184 -12.82 10.33 -7.42
N SER A 185 -13.91 10.42 -8.21
CA SER A 185 -14.89 11.50 -8.15
C SER A 185 -15.46 11.70 -6.74
N ASN A 186 -15.74 12.95 -6.38
CA ASN A 186 -16.12 13.45 -5.05
C ASN A 186 -14.98 13.62 -4.03
N GLY A 187 -13.76 13.97 -4.47
CA GLY A 187 -12.67 14.35 -3.56
C GLY A 187 -12.09 13.19 -2.74
N LYS A 188 -12.18 11.96 -3.27
CA LYS A 188 -11.61 10.77 -2.64
C LYS A 188 -10.11 10.72 -2.90
N SER A 189 -9.32 11.22 -1.95
CA SER A 189 -7.87 11.12 -1.98
C SER A 189 -7.31 10.92 -0.57
N ALA A 190 -6.21 10.19 -0.47
CA ALA A 190 -5.41 10.14 0.76
C ALA A 190 -4.50 11.36 0.91
N PHE A 191 -4.23 12.08 -0.19
CA PHE A 191 -3.37 13.27 -0.18
C PHE A 191 -4.05 14.46 0.48
N THR A 192 -3.28 15.21 1.27
CA THR A 192 -3.73 16.47 1.86
C THR A 192 -3.98 17.54 0.81
N ASN A 193 -3.22 17.52 -0.29
CA ASN A 193 -3.38 18.44 -1.41
C ASN A 193 -3.42 17.64 -2.72
N PHE A 194 -4.45 17.87 -3.52
CA PHE A 194 -4.61 17.25 -4.83
C PHE A 194 -5.19 18.27 -5.81
N TYR A 195 -4.72 18.20 -7.05
CA TYR A 195 -5.04 19.15 -8.11
C TYR A 195 -5.56 18.37 -9.30
N ASP A 196 -6.75 18.75 -9.77
CA ASP A 196 -7.30 18.24 -11.01
C ASP A 196 -6.29 18.50 -12.14
N ASN A 197 -5.88 17.44 -12.83
CA ASN A 197 -4.86 17.50 -13.86
C ASN A 197 -5.27 18.43 -15.03
N GLN A 198 -6.57 18.64 -15.23
CA GLN A 198 -7.10 19.56 -16.25
C GLN A 198 -7.02 21.04 -15.81
N ALA A 199 -6.94 21.30 -14.50
CA ALA A 199 -6.94 22.64 -13.92
C ALA A 199 -5.53 23.20 -13.66
N ILE A 200 -4.48 22.44 -13.95
CA ILE A 200 -3.10 22.89 -13.74
C ILE A 200 -2.75 23.99 -14.75
N ASP A 201 -2.45 25.17 -14.22
CA ASP A 201 -2.03 26.32 -15.02
C ASP A 201 -0.62 26.10 -15.57
N LEU A 202 -0.53 25.88 -16.88
CA LEU A 202 0.73 25.66 -17.59
C LEU A 202 1.56 26.94 -17.79
N ASN A 203 1.00 28.12 -17.46
CA ASN A 203 1.63 29.42 -17.70
C ASN A 203 2.26 30.05 -16.45
N ARG A 204 2.23 29.36 -15.30
CA ARG A 204 2.93 29.80 -14.09
C ARG A 204 3.32 28.62 -13.22
N SER A 205 4.25 28.87 -12.29
CA SER A 205 4.61 27.85 -11.29
C SER A 205 3.45 27.65 -10.33
N THR A 206 3.06 26.40 -10.13
CA THR A 206 2.06 26.03 -9.13
C THR A 206 2.78 25.60 -7.86
N VAL A 207 2.49 26.27 -6.74
CA VAL A 207 3.10 25.96 -5.44
C VAL A 207 2.07 25.29 -4.55
N CYS A 208 2.42 24.10 -4.07
CA CYS A 208 1.65 23.30 -3.12
C CYS A 208 2.41 23.27 -1.79
N ASN A 209 1.85 23.91 -0.76
CA ASN A 209 2.40 23.89 0.58
C ASN A 209 1.67 22.84 1.41
N THR A 210 2.42 21.91 2.00
CA THR A 210 1.87 20.88 2.89
C THR A 210 2.49 20.97 4.26
N GLU A 211 1.64 20.96 5.28
CA GLU A 211 2.06 20.97 6.68
C GLU A 211 1.91 19.58 7.31
N VAL A 212 3.03 19.02 7.77
CA VAL A 212 3.11 17.74 8.49
C VAL A 212 2.84 18.00 9.96
N ASN A 213 1.78 17.36 10.47
CA ASN A 213 1.29 17.51 11.84
C ASN A 213 0.94 16.19 12.53
N ALA A 214 1.66 15.12 12.19
CA ALA A 214 1.44 13.77 12.72
C ALA A 214 2.74 13.08 13.11
N LYS A 215 2.65 12.15 14.07
CA LYS A 215 3.76 11.29 14.51
C LYS A 215 4.21 10.34 13.40
N GLU A 216 3.28 9.54 12.89
CA GLU A 216 3.50 8.66 11.74
C GLU A 216 3.29 9.48 10.47
N VAL A 217 4.35 9.61 9.66
CA VAL A 217 4.35 10.48 8.48
C VAL A 217 4.41 9.62 7.23
N TYR A 218 3.48 9.86 6.32
CA TYR A 218 3.55 9.41 4.93
C TYR A 218 3.66 10.64 4.05
N LEU A 219 4.75 10.77 3.30
CA LEU A 219 4.91 11.79 2.27
C LEU A 219 4.54 11.22 0.92
N GLY A 220 4.05 12.08 0.03
CA GLY A 220 3.74 11.69 -1.34
C GLY A 220 3.88 12.84 -2.33
N LEU A 221 4.42 12.53 -3.50
CA LEU A 221 4.41 13.41 -4.65
C LEU A 221 3.98 12.62 -5.88
N VAL A 222 3.02 13.14 -6.62
CA VAL A 222 2.64 12.62 -7.94
C VAL A 222 2.78 13.71 -8.98
N CYS A 223 3.60 13.45 -9.99
CA CYS A 223 3.74 14.32 -11.14
C CYS A 223 2.84 13.85 -12.29
N PRO A 224 2.23 14.78 -13.05
CA PRO A 224 1.43 14.44 -14.22
C PRO A 224 2.31 14.01 -15.40
N GLU A 225 1.65 13.47 -16.42
CA GLU A 225 2.33 13.01 -17.63
C GLU A 225 3.19 14.12 -18.27
N GLY A 226 4.39 13.75 -18.72
CA GLY A 226 5.35 14.69 -19.32
C GLY A 226 6.16 15.53 -18.32
N TYR A 227 5.92 15.39 -17.02
CA TYR A 227 6.78 15.94 -15.96
C TYR A 227 7.66 14.84 -15.34
N GLU A 228 8.88 15.22 -14.95
CA GLU A 228 9.83 14.41 -14.19
C GLU A 228 10.03 15.00 -12.80
N MET A 229 10.38 14.17 -11.82
CA MET A 229 10.70 14.66 -10.48
C MET A 229 12.07 15.33 -10.43
N TYR A 230 12.16 16.38 -9.63
CA TYR A 230 13.41 17.04 -9.28
C TYR A 230 13.48 17.30 -7.76
N PRO A 231 14.54 16.81 -7.06
CA PRO A 231 15.59 15.93 -7.57
C PRO A 231 15.03 14.61 -8.13
N GLU A 232 15.77 13.97 -9.04
CA GLU A 232 15.29 12.78 -9.78
C GLU A 232 14.78 11.65 -8.86
N ASN A 233 15.40 11.50 -7.68
CA ASN A 233 15.03 10.51 -6.68
C ASN A 233 14.41 11.15 -5.44
N CYS A 234 13.69 12.27 -5.55
CA CYS A 234 12.84 12.72 -4.46
C CYS A 234 11.96 11.54 -4.00
N PHE A 235 11.85 11.16 -2.72
CA PHE A 235 12.32 11.83 -1.50
C PHE A 235 13.68 11.40 -0.95
N GLU A 236 14.44 10.52 -1.61
CA GLU A 236 15.82 10.19 -1.18
C GLU A 236 16.69 11.48 -1.09
N TYR A 237 16.53 12.33 -2.11
CA TYR A 237 17.13 13.67 -2.16
C TYR A 237 16.04 14.73 -2.26
N VAL A 238 16.22 15.82 -1.53
CA VAL A 238 15.25 16.93 -1.45
C VAL A 238 15.96 18.27 -1.62
N LEU A 239 15.20 19.31 -1.95
CA LEU A 239 15.71 20.68 -2.00
C LEU A 239 15.57 21.35 -0.63
N PHE A 240 16.70 21.75 -0.06
CA PHE A 240 16.80 22.54 1.17
C PHE A 240 17.62 23.80 0.88
N GLU A 241 17.02 24.98 1.04
CA GLU A 241 17.67 26.27 0.75
C GLU A 241 18.33 26.29 -0.66
N SER A 242 17.62 25.76 -1.66
CA SER A 242 18.08 25.61 -3.06
C SER A 242 19.22 24.61 -3.28
N ASN A 243 19.68 23.90 -2.25
CA ASN A 243 20.67 22.83 -2.37
C ASN A 243 19.99 21.46 -2.38
N VAL A 244 20.53 20.53 -3.17
CA VAL A 244 20.11 19.12 -3.15
C VAL A 244 20.82 18.41 -2.00
N VAL A 245 20.07 17.92 -1.02
CA VAL A 245 20.58 17.22 0.16
C VAL A 245 19.88 15.87 0.34
N ARG A 246 20.49 14.92 1.06
CA ARG A 246 19.79 13.67 1.41
C ARG A 246 18.72 13.94 2.46
N ILE A 247 17.57 13.28 2.37
CA ILE A 247 16.48 13.47 3.35
C ILE A 247 16.92 13.15 4.78
N ASN A 248 17.81 12.17 4.98
CA ASN A 248 18.36 11.81 6.29
C ASN A 248 19.26 12.91 6.91
N GLU A 249 19.64 13.93 6.14
CA GLU A 249 20.29 15.12 6.69
C GLU A 249 19.29 15.98 7.49
N LEU A 250 18.02 15.95 7.10
CA LEU A 250 16.92 16.72 7.72
C LEU A 250 16.06 15.88 8.67
N ILE A 251 15.81 14.62 8.32
CA ILE A 251 15.01 13.65 9.08
C ILE A 251 15.95 12.63 9.74
N LYS A 252 16.12 12.68 11.05
CA LYS A 252 17.06 11.82 11.81
C LYS A 252 16.46 10.48 12.22
N HIS A 253 15.65 9.90 11.35
CA HIS A 253 14.97 8.62 11.56
C HIS A 253 15.23 7.69 10.38
N ASP A 254 14.83 6.43 10.54
CA ASP A 254 14.76 5.51 9.41
C ASP A 254 13.66 5.98 8.44
N VAL A 255 14.03 6.15 7.17
CA VAL A 255 13.14 6.65 6.12
C VAL A 255 12.95 5.54 5.10
N LYS A 256 11.73 5.02 5.02
CA LYS A 256 11.34 4.07 3.97
C LYS A 256 10.99 4.85 2.72
N LEU A 257 11.48 4.40 1.57
CA LEU A 257 11.30 5.08 0.28
C LEU A 257 10.67 4.14 -0.75
N HIS A 258 9.78 4.70 -1.56
CA HIS A 258 9.22 4.01 -2.71
C HIS A 258 9.12 5.00 -3.87
N ILE A 259 9.74 4.67 -5.01
CA ILE A 259 9.72 5.50 -6.21
C ILE A 259 9.23 4.64 -7.36
N GLU A 260 8.13 5.06 -7.97
CA GLU A 260 7.59 4.47 -9.18
C GLU A 260 7.80 5.44 -10.34
N LYS A 261 8.60 5.00 -11.33
CA LYS A 261 8.79 5.72 -12.59
C LYS A 261 8.17 4.92 -13.72
N ASN A 262 7.00 5.37 -14.21
CA ASN A 262 6.40 4.83 -15.42
C ASN A 262 6.12 5.98 -16.42
N LYS A 263 5.82 5.65 -17.68
CA LYS A 263 5.68 6.66 -18.76
C LYS A 263 4.57 7.69 -18.51
N HIS A 264 3.53 7.32 -17.76
CA HIS A 264 2.32 8.12 -17.58
C HIS A 264 2.29 8.85 -16.23
N THR A 265 2.97 8.31 -15.21
CA THR A 265 2.99 8.85 -13.85
C THR A 265 4.34 8.62 -13.19
N HIS A 266 4.89 9.68 -12.62
CA HIS A 266 6.01 9.59 -11.68
C HIS A 266 5.46 9.78 -10.27
N MET A 267 5.63 8.77 -9.43
CA MET A 267 5.15 8.78 -8.05
C MET A 267 6.29 8.48 -7.09
N SER A 268 6.29 9.16 -5.96
CA SER A 268 7.26 8.94 -4.91
C SER A 268 6.59 9.07 -3.56
N PHE A 269 6.96 8.16 -2.66
CA PHE A 269 6.47 8.12 -1.30
C PHE A 269 7.64 7.94 -0.33
N ALA A 270 7.51 8.56 0.84
CA ALA A 270 8.39 8.31 1.97
C ALA A 270 7.57 8.03 3.22
N SER A 271 8.11 7.22 4.13
CA SER A 271 7.51 7.00 5.45
C SER A 271 8.57 7.03 6.54
N PHE A 272 8.25 7.72 7.64
CA PHE A 272 9.07 7.81 8.84
C PHE A 272 8.20 8.15 10.06
N THR A 273 8.77 8.00 11.25
CA THR A 273 8.08 8.34 12.51
C THR A 273 8.85 9.43 13.22
N LEU A 274 8.18 10.54 13.53
CA LEU A 274 8.76 11.65 14.30
C LEU A 274 8.61 11.41 15.81
N ASN A 275 9.53 11.99 16.58
CA ASN A 275 9.35 12.12 18.02
C ASN A 275 8.30 13.20 18.35
N PRO A 276 7.66 13.14 19.54
CA PRO A 276 6.78 14.21 20.00
C PRO A 276 7.48 15.57 19.98
N ASN A 277 6.80 16.61 19.48
CA ASN A 277 7.32 17.97 19.34
C ASN A 277 8.59 18.11 18.47
N GLU A 278 8.95 17.09 17.68
CA GLU A 278 10.02 17.21 16.70
C GLU A 278 9.56 18.07 15.52
N ASN A 279 10.38 19.05 15.14
CA ASN A 279 10.10 19.96 14.05
C ASN A 279 11.30 20.00 13.08
N PRO A 280 11.37 19.06 12.13
CA PRO A 280 12.42 19.04 11.14
C PRO A 280 12.40 20.28 10.24
N LYS A 281 13.55 20.57 9.61
CA LYS A 281 13.63 21.65 8.63
C LYS A 281 12.74 21.35 7.42
N SER A 282 12.04 22.38 6.94
CA SER A 282 11.21 22.28 5.73
C SER A 282 12.08 22.04 4.50
N PHE A 283 11.54 21.30 3.54
CA PHE A 283 12.20 21.01 2.26
C PHE A 283 11.18 20.96 1.14
N SER A 284 11.66 20.84 -0.10
CA SER A 284 10.78 20.77 -1.27
C SER A 284 11.23 19.74 -2.29
N CYS A 285 10.28 19.35 -3.12
CA CYS A 285 10.52 18.64 -4.38
C CYS A 285 9.70 19.29 -5.48
N GLN A 286 10.06 19.03 -6.73
CA GLN A 286 9.44 19.66 -7.88
C GLN A 286 9.07 18.62 -8.94
N CYS A 287 8.02 18.90 -9.71
CA CYS A 287 7.77 18.28 -10.99
C CYS A 287 8.19 19.29 -12.07
N ILE A 288 9.13 18.91 -12.94
CA ILE A 288 9.68 19.76 -14.01
C ILE A 288 9.47 19.11 -15.38
N LYS A 289 9.28 19.90 -16.45
CA LYS A 289 9.39 19.37 -17.82
C LYS A 289 10.82 19.59 -18.32
N LYS A 290 11.26 18.75 -19.27
CA LYS A 290 12.57 18.90 -19.94
C LYS A 290 12.75 20.22 -20.71
N ASN A 291 11.66 20.93 -21.02
CA ASN A 291 11.72 22.21 -21.73
C ASN A 291 12.08 23.36 -20.79
N ALA A 292 13.12 24.11 -21.14
CA ALA A 292 13.68 25.23 -20.36
C ALA A 292 12.70 26.37 -20.06
N ASN A 293 11.60 26.48 -20.83
CA ASN A 293 10.56 27.51 -20.64
C ASN A 293 9.33 26.99 -19.88
N SER A 294 9.41 25.81 -19.27
CA SER A 294 8.29 25.24 -18.51
C SER A 294 8.32 25.67 -17.05
N PHE A 295 7.15 25.95 -16.49
CA PHE A 295 7.02 26.29 -15.08
C PHE A 295 6.97 25.02 -14.21
N PRO A 296 7.74 24.97 -13.11
CA PRO A 296 7.72 23.83 -12.20
C PRO A 296 6.41 23.77 -11.39
N LEU A 297 6.02 22.55 -11.02
CA LEU A 297 5.06 22.32 -9.94
C LEU A 297 5.87 22.03 -8.69
N ILE A 298 5.70 22.83 -7.65
CA ILE A 298 6.54 22.83 -6.46
C ILE A 298 5.75 22.26 -5.28
N ALA A 299 6.27 21.23 -4.63
CA ALA A 299 5.73 20.66 -3.41
C ALA A 299 6.64 21.02 -2.23
N ASN A 300 6.19 21.94 -1.39
CA ASN A 300 6.86 22.33 -0.15
C ASN A 300 6.31 21.51 1.01
N ILE A 301 7.21 20.84 1.73
CA ILE A 301 6.90 20.07 2.94
C ILE A 301 7.39 20.87 4.14
N MET A 302 6.43 21.31 4.94
CA MET A 302 6.63 22.08 6.16
C MET A 302 6.25 21.22 7.37
N PHE A 303 6.84 21.48 8.52
CA PHE A 303 6.56 20.76 9.75
C PHE A 303 6.01 21.71 10.80
N SER A 304 5.01 21.25 11.53
CA SER A 304 4.54 21.89 12.74
C SER A 304 4.57 20.93 13.91
N ASN A 305 4.65 21.48 15.12
CA ASN A 305 4.75 20.68 16.33
C ASN A 305 3.50 19.79 16.44
N TYR A 306 3.70 18.48 16.28
CA TYR A 306 2.74 17.49 16.71
C TYR A 306 2.82 17.39 18.24
N GLU A 307 1.82 17.95 18.91
CA GLU A 307 1.66 17.80 20.37
C GLU A 307 1.14 16.40 20.69
N SER A 308 1.89 15.63 21.47
CA SER A 308 1.33 14.41 22.06
C SER A 308 0.44 14.80 23.23
N TYR A 309 -0.88 14.63 23.07
CA TYR A 309 -1.88 14.89 24.12
C TYR A 309 -1.70 14.08 25.42
N SER A 310 -0.67 13.24 25.56
CA SER A 310 -0.43 12.45 26.79
C SER A 310 -0.09 13.32 28.01
N PHE A 311 0.44 14.53 27.82
CA PHE A 311 0.79 15.41 28.94
C PHE A 311 -0.45 15.94 29.68
N ASN A 312 -1.60 16.04 28.99
CA ASN A 312 -2.81 16.59 29.60
C ASN A 312 -3.49 15.63 30.58
N TYR A 313 -3.38 14.32 30.39
CA TYR A 313 -4.03 13.35 31.27
C TYR A 313 -3.38 13.27 32.65
N HIS A 314 -2.05 13.31 32.73
CA HIS A 314 -1.37 13.27 34.04
C HIS A 314 -1.57 14.57 34.83
N VAL A 315 -1.58 15.72 34.16
CA VAL A 315 -1.83 17.01 34.79
C VAL A 315 -3.29 17.15 35.23
N THR A 316 -4.26 16.77 34.39
CA THR A 316 -5.68 16.78 34.79
C THR A 316 -5.98 15.78 35.91
N TYR A 317 -5.34 14.61 35.89
CA TYR A 317 -5.49 13.62 36.96
C TYR A 317 -4.88 14.10 38.30
N LEU A 318 -3.71 14.75 38.25
CA LEU A 318 -3.10 15.38 39.43
C LEU A 318 -3.96 16.52 39.97
N ILE A 319 -4.54 17.36 39.10
CA ILE A 319 -5.47 18.42 39.50
C ILE A 319 -6.74 17.83 40.12
N LEU A 320 -7.32 16.78 39.54
CA LEU A 320 -8.49 16.08 40.09
C LEU A 320 -8.20 15.47 41.47
N ILE A 321 -7.06 14.81 41.65
CA ILE A 321 -6.63 14.28 42.95
C ILE A 321 -6.48 15.42 43.98
N SER A 322 -5.88 16.54 43.57
CA SER A 322 -5.69 17.70 44.43
C SER A 322 -7.03 18.30 44.88
N ILE A 323 -8.00 18.41 43.96
CA ILE A 323 -9.36 18.90 44.27
C ILE A 323 -10.09 17.96 45.24
N ILE A 324 -9.98 16.64 45.04
CA ILE A 324 -10.59 15.64 45.94
C ILE A 324 -9.93 15.68 47.33
N LEU A 325 -8.61 15.85 47.42
CA LEU A 325 -7.92 15.97 48.70
C LEU A 325 -8.30 17.24 49.46
N ILE A 326 -8.51 18.36 48.76
CA ILE A 326 -8.93 19.62 49.37
C ILE A 326 -10.39 19.56 49.84
N SER A 327 -11.27 18.83 49.15
CA SER A 327 -12.68 18.69 49.56
C SER A 327 -12.91 17.71 50.73
N TYR A 328 -11.88 16.97 51.13
CA TYR A 328 -11.89 16.05 52.28
C TYR A 328 -11.31 16.62 53.57
N ILE A 329 -10.78 17.86 53.54
CA ILE A 329 -10.29 18.62 54.71
C ILE A 329 -11.35 19.60 55.16
#